data_AF-C3Y267-F1
#
_entry.id   AF-C3Y267-F1
#
_cell.length_a   1.000
_cell.length_b   1.000
_cell.length_c   1.000
_cell.angle_alpha   90.00
_cell.angle_beta   90.00
_cell.angle_gamma   90.00
#
_symmetry.space_group_name_H-M   'P 1'
#
loop_
_entity.id
_entity.type
_entity.pdbx_description
1 polymer ?
#
loop_
_entity_poly.entity_id
_entity_poly.type
_entity_poly.pdbx_seq_one_letter_code
_entity_poly.pdbx_strand_id
1 'polypeptide(L)'
;MAAAVCNSGTQSEFAKEKHVKFFKRCLQVLPSRYCSLDTTRLTVAFFALSGLDLLGALETINKQEIIDWIYSLQVLPDKDDEEGGENDMRFVYCASCVSYILDDWSGMDVDKVVSYIKNSMGYDFGLAQGPGLETHGGSTFCAVASLCLMNRVQEAFSDRQLDGLKRWCLFRQQSGFQGRPNKPTDTCYSFWVGGTLKLLDCYPLIDHMANKDFILSTQDTVVGGFAKWPDSHPDALHSYFGVAGLSLLGEEGLQPMFPALNISQGAANSLRSIHKSWRKQQVDS
;
A
#
# COMPACT_ATOMS: atom_id res chain seq x y z
N MET A 1 36.27 2.20 -29.66
CA MET A 1 34.83 1.89 -29.65
C MET A 1 34.67 0.41 -29.34
N ALA A 2 34.37 0.07 -28.09
CA ALA A 2 33.93 -1.27 -27.73
C ALA A 2 32.40 -1.21 -27.69
N ALA A 3 31.75 -1.91 -28.62
CA ALA A 3 30.31 -2.11 -28.57
C ALA A 3 30.01 -2.95 -27.33
N ALA A 4 29.27 -2.36 -26.38
CA ALA A 4 28.72 -3.12 -25.27
C ALA A 4 27.70 -4.10 -25.86
N VAL A 5 27.93 -5.39 -25.62
CA VAL A 5 26.99 -6.45 -25.90
C VAL A 5 25.78 -6.22 -24.99
N CYS A 6 24.68 -5.71 -25.54
CA CYS A 6 23.39 -5.72 -24.87
C CYS A 6 23.02 -7.18 -24.61
N ASN A 7 23.06 -7.58 -23.35
CA ASN A 7 22.57 -8.88 -22.92
C ASN A 7 21.05 -8.87 -23.11
N SER A 8 20.56 -9.53 -24.14
CA SER A 8 19.14 -9.75 -24.41
C SER A 8 18.61 -10.83 -23.48
N GLY A 9 18.60 -10.54 -22.17
CA GLY A 9 17.76 -11.29 -21.24
C GLY A 9 16.31 -11.02 -21.62
N THR A 10 15.54 -12.05 -21.93
CA THR A 10 14.09 -11.95 -22.08
C THR A 10 13.51 -11.28 -20.84
N GLN A 11 13.01 -10.05 -20.98
CA GLN A 11 12.26 -9.39 -19.91
C GLN A 11 11.12 -10.32 -19.49
N SER A 12 11.06 -10.66 -18.20
CA SER A 12 9.99 -11.50 -17.68
C SER A 12 8.67 -10.76 -17.85
N GLU A 13 7.73 -11.34 -18.57
CA GLU A 13 6.39 -10.77 -18.73
C GLU A 13 5.60 -10.85 -17.41
N PHE A 14 4.69 -9.90 -17.20
CA PHE A 14 3.78 -9.91 -16.06
C PHE A 14 2.75 -11.05 -16.18
N ALA A 15 2.81 -12.02 -15.28
CA ALA A 15 2.00 -13.24 -15.35
C ALA A 15 0.61 -13.06 -14.70
N LYS A 16 -0.22 -12.15 -15.24
CA LYS A 16 -1.55 -11.77 -14.69
C LYS A 16 -2.39 -12.97 -14.22
N GLU A 17 -2.60 -13.96 -15.07
CA GLU A 17 -3.43 -15.13 -14.76
C GLU A 17 -2.89 -16.00 -13.61
N LYS A 18 -1.57 -16.01 -13.42
CA LYS A 18 -0.94 -16.69 -12.29
C LYS A 18 -1.20 -15.94 -10.99
N HIS A 19 -1.12 -14.62 -11.00
CA HIS A 19 -1.44 -13.77 -9.85
C HIS A 19 -2.92 -13.86 -9.44
N VAL A 20 -3.85 -13.93 -10.40
CA VAL A 20 -5.27 -14.19 -10.12
C VAL A 20 -5.43 -15.52 -9.37
N LYS A 21 -4.81 -16.59 -9.87
CA LYS A 21 -4.84 -17.92 -9.21
C LYS A 21 -4.21 -17.88 -7.81
N PHE A 22 -3.10 -17.15 -7.65
CA PHE A 22 -2.42 -16.99 -6.38
C PHE A 22 -3.32 -16.33 -5.32
N PHE A 23 -3.96 -15.21 -5.64
CA PHE A 23 -4.84 -14.52 -4.70
C PHE A 23 -6.11 -15.33 -4.39
N LYS A 24 -6.69 -16.01 -5.38
CA LYS A 24 -7.81 -16.95 -5.14
C LYS A 24 -7.42 -18.05 -4.16
N ARG A 25 -6.21 -18.60 -4.30
CA ARG A 25 -5.70 -19.61 -3.35
C ARG A 25 -5.51 -19.04 -1.96
N CYS A 26 -5.01 -17.81 -1.83
CA CYS A 26 -4.86 -17.13 -0.53
C CYS A 26 -6.19 -16.98 0.22
N LEU A 27 -7.32 -16.87 -0.51
CA LEU A 27 -8.66 -16.81 0.07
C LEU A 27 -9.23 -18.18 0.48
N GLN A 28 -8.73 -19.28 -0.10
CA GLN A 28 -9.25 -20.63 0.13
C GLN A 28 -8.43 -21.45 1.13
N VAL A 29 -7.11 -21.35 1.06
CA VAL A 29 -6.18 -22.14 1.85
C VAL A 29 -5.03 -21.25 2.25
N LEU A 30 -4.95 -20.88 3.53
CA LEU A 30 -3.73 -20.36 4.10
C LEU A 30 -2.68 -21.49 4.08
N PRO A 31 -1.53 -21.32 3.41
CA PRO A 31 -0.46 -22.31 3.45
C PRO A 31 -0.12 -22.65 4.91
N SER A 32 0.21 -23.91 5.20
CA SER A 32 0.43 -24.40 6.58
C SER A 32 1.45 -23.59 7.40
N ARG A 33 2.39 -22.90 6.73
CA ARG A 33 3.37 -21.98 7.34
C ARG A 33 2.77 -20.66 7.85
N TYR A 34 1.53 -20.34 7.48
CA TYR A 34 0.78 -19.17 7.92
C TYR A 34 -0.34 -19.53 8.90
N CYS A 35 -0.43 -20.78 9.37
CA CYS A 35 -1.40 -21.16 10.41
C CYS A 35 -1.16 -20.41 11.74
N SER A 36 0.04 -19.89 11.99
CA SER A 36 0.35 -19.03 13.14
C SER A 36 -0.15 -17.58 12.99
N LEU A 37 -0.74 -17.22 11.84
CA LEU A 37 -1.24 -15.88 11.51
C LEU A 37 -2.77 -15.75 11.70
N ASP A 38 -3.35 -16.45 12.67
CA ASP A 38 -4.79 -16.40 12.93
C ASP A 38 -5.32 -14.96 13.10
N THR A 39 -4.53 -14.10 13.75
CA THR A 39 -4.82 -12.68 13.96
C THR A 39 -4.67 -11.80 12.71
N THR A 40 -4.01 -12.27 11.65
CA THR A 40 -3.80 -11.50 10.41
C THR A 40 -4.55 -12.07 9.21
N ARG A 41 -5.49 -13.01 9.43
CA ARG A 41 -6.30 -13.61 8.35
C ARG A 41 -7.08 -12.55 7.56
N LEU A 42 -7.65 -11.57 8.26
CA LEU A 42 -8.35 -10.44 7.62
C LEU A 42 -7.40 -9.57 6.80
N THR A 43 -6.15 -9.41 7.22
CA THR A 43 -5.13 -8.70 6.45
C THR A 43 -4.79 -9.43 5.16
N VAL A 44 -4.64 -10.76 5.21
CA VAL A 44 -4.43 -11.59 4.01
C VAL A 44 -5.62 -11.49 3.06
N ALA A 45 -6.84 -11.53 3.59
CA ALA A 45 -8.06 -11.37 2.82
C ALA A 45 -8.11 -10.00 2.13
N PHE A 46 -7.78 -8.92 2.86
CA PHE A 46 -7.70 -7.58 2.32
C PHE A 46 -6.70 -7.49 1.16
N PHE A 47 -5.49 -8.03 1.32
CA PHE A 47 -4.50 -8.03 0.25
C PHE A 47 -4.94 -8.86 -0.96
N ALA A 48 -5.55 -10.02 -0.74
CA ALA A 48 -6.02 -10.87 -1.83
C ALA A 48 -7.18 -10.24 -2.60
N LEU A 49 -8.18 -9.68 -1.91
CA LEU A 49 -9.30 -8.98 -2.54
C LEU A 49 -8.86 -7.72 -3.27
N SER A 50 -8.02 -6.90 -2.64
CA SER A 50 -7.49 -5.68 -3.28
C SER A 50 -6.58 -6.01 -4.47
N GLY A 51 -5.83 -7.11 -4.39
CA GLY A 51 -5.03 -7.62 -5.51
C GLY A 51 -5.90 -8.08 -6.68
N LEU A 52 -6.98 -8.82 -6.41
CA LEU A 52 -7.95 -9.22 -7.43
C LEU A 52 -8.67 -8.02 -8.05
N ASP A 53 -9.00 -6.99 -7.27
CA ASP A 53 -9.58 -5.73 -7.77
C ASP A 53 -8.62 -5.02 -8.73
N LEU A 54 -7.35 -4.89 -8.35
CA LEU A 54 -6.31 -4.34 -9.23
C LEU A 54 -6.11 -5.15 -10.51
N LEU A 55 -6.26 -6.47 -10.44
CA LEU A 55 -6.21 -7.35 -11.62
C LEU A 55 -7.49 -7.29 -12.46
N GLY A 56 -8.55 -6.64 -11.98
CA GLY A 56 -9.87 -6.64 -12.62
C GLY A 56 -10.48 -8.04 -12.66
N ALA A 57 -10.36 -8.80 -11.57
CA ALA A 57 -10.73 -10.22 -11.48
C ALA A 57 -11.64 -10.55 -10.27
N LEU A 58 -12.30 -9.54 -9.67
CA LEU A 58 -13.22 -9.74 -8.54
C LEU A 58 -14.48 -10.54 -8.91
N GLU A 59 -14.85 -10.59 -10.18
CA GLU A 59 -15.94 -11.40 -10.70
C GLU A 59 -15.61 -12.90 -10.72
N THR A 60 -14.34 -13.27 -10.56
CA THR A 60 -13.89 -14.66 -10.59
C THR A 60 -14.04 -15.40 -9.23
N ILE A 61 -14.52 -14.71 -8.19
CA ILE A 61 -14.69 -15.22 -6.83
C ILE A 61 -16.15 -15.21 -6.40
N ASN A 62 -16.52 -16.12 -5.49
CA ASN A 62 -17.83 -16.14 -4.87
C ASN A 62 -17.88 -15.12 -3.72
N LYS A 63 -18.50 -13.97 -3.96
CA LYS A 63 -18.59 -12.88 -2.99
C LYS A 63 -19.28 -13.30 -1.70
N GLN A 64 -20.37 -14.08 -1.80
CA GLN A 64 -21.15 -14.49 -0.63
C GLN A 64 -20.34 -15.40 0.28
N GLU A 65 -19.64 -16.38 -0.29
CA GLU A 65 -18.79 -17.30 0.47
C GLU A 65 -17.67 -16.58 1.22
N ILE A 66 -17.06 -15.56 0.60
CA ILE A 66 -16.01 -14.75 1.25
C ILE A 66 -16.60 -13.89 2.37
N ILE A 67 -17.77 -13.30 2.15
CA ILE A 67 -18.48 -12.53 3.18
C ILE A 67 -18.80 -13.44 4.38
N ASP A 68 -19.40 -14.60 4.13
CA ASP A 68 -19.74 -15.57 5.17
C ASP A 68 -18.50 -16.03 5.95
N TRP A 69 -17.39 -16.28 5.25
CA TRP A 69 -16.11 -16.61 5.88
C TRP A 69 -15.56 -15.46 6.74
N ILE A 70 -15.59 -14.20 6.27
CA ILE A 70 -15.17 -13.04 7.07
C ILE A 70 -16.01 -12.94 8.35
N TYR A 71 -17.34 -13.07 8.24
CA TYR A 71 -18.23 -13.02 9.40
C TYR A 71 -18.02 -14.19 10.36
N SER A 72 -17.59 -15.36 9.87
CA SER A 72 -17.23 -16.49 10.74
C SER A 72 -16.02 -16.23 11.64
N LEU A 73 -15.19 -15.22 11.31
CA LEU A 73 -14.05 -14.78 12.12
C LEU A 73 -14.40 -13.70 13.14
N GLN A 74 -15.65 -13.22 13.16
CA GLN A 74 -16.07 -12.16 14.07
C GLN A 74 -16.07 -12.65 15.52
N VAL A 75 -15.21 -12.06 16.34
CA VAL A 75 -15.22 -12.22 17.80
C VAL A 75 -16.16 -11.18 18.38
N LEU A 76 -17.04 -11.58 19.31
CA LEU A 76 -17.91 -10.67 20.04
C LEU A 76 -17.14 -10.08 21.23
N PRO A 77 -17.30 -8.78 21.53
CA PRO A 77 -16.58 -8.17 22.64
C PRO A 77 -17.03 -8.78 23.97
N ASP A 78 -16.08 -9.35 24.72
CA ASP A 78 -16.27 -9.61 26.14
C ASP A 78 -15.98 -8.33 26.92
N LYS A 79 -16.80 -8.08 27.95
CA LYS A 79 -16.57 -6.97 28.87
C LYS A 79 -15.38 -7.35 29.75
N ASP A 80 -14.15 -7.02 29.36
CA ASP A 80 -13.00 -6.79 30.26
C ASP A 80 -11.64 -6.65 29.51
N ASP A 81 -11.60 -6.09 28.30
CA ASP A 81 -10.33 -5.76 27.64
C ASP A 81 -9.98 -4.28 27.81
N GLU A 82 -9.27 -3.94 28.89
CA GLU A 82 -8.39 -2.76 28.93
C GLU A 82 -7.02 -3.16 28.37
N GLU A 83 -6.86 -3.15 27.04
CA GLU A 83 -5.56 -3.41 26.43
C GLU A 83 -4.93 -2.13 25.88
N GLY A 84 -3.75 -1.80 26.43
CA GLY A 84 -2.84 -0.83 25.85
C GLY A 84 -2.12 -1.43 24.64
N GLY A 85 -2.29 -0.81 23.47
CA GLY A 85 -1.62 -1.18 22.22
C GLY A 85 -0.42 -0.30 21.90
N GLU A 86 0.37 -0.76 20.92
CA GLU A 86 1.40 0.06 20.26
C GLU A 86 0.80 1.33 19.63
N ASN A 87 1.56 2.43 19.63
CA ASN A 87 1.13 3.72 19.10
C ASN A 87 2.16 4.28 18.10
N ASP A 88 1.89 4.11 16.81
CA ASP A 88 2.74 4.63 15.75
C ASP A 88 1.98 5.09 14.50
N MET A 89 2.74 5.52 13.48
CA MET A 89 2.24 6.10 12.24
C MET A 89 1.29 5.16 11.46
N ARG A 90 1.35 3.84 11.68
CA ARG A 90 0.43 2.88 11.05
C ARG A 90 -1.01 3.15 11.48
N PHE A 91 -1.22 3.38 12.77
CA PHE A 91 -2.56 3.63 13.33
C PHE A 91 -3.11 4.99 12.94
N VAL A 92 -2.24 6.00 12.79
CA VAL A 92 -2.61 7.30 12.21
C VAL A 92 -3.18 7.11 10.80
N TYR A 93 -2.53 6.31 9.97
CA TYR A 93 -3.00 6.00 8.62
C TYR A 93 -4.31 5.22 8.62
N CYS A 94 -4.41 4.17 9.43
CA CYS A 94 -5.66 3.40 9.57
C CYS A 94 -6.83 4.28 9.99
N ALA A 95 -6.66 5.12 11.01
CA ALA A 95 -7.69 6.05 11.48
C ALA A 95 -8.09 7.05 10.38
N SER A 96 -7.11 7.53 9.59
CA SER A 96 -7.34 8.46 8.48
C SER A 96 -8.11 7.79 7.34
N CYS A 97 -7.80 6.53 7.01
CA CYS A 97 -8.55 5.74 6.05
C CYS A 97 -9.99 5.51 6.50
N VAL A 98 -10.21 5.10 7.76
CA VAL A 98 -11.56 4.89 8.32
C VAL A 98 -12.36 6.19 8.25
N SER A 99 -11.78 7.31 8.71
CA SER A 99 -12.44 8.62 8.69
C SER A 99 -12.79 9.06 7.26
N TYR A 100 -11.86 8.88 6.32
CA TYR A 100 -12.12 9.17 4.91
C TYR A 100 -13.20 8.25 4.31
N ILE A 101 -13.18 6.95 4.61
CA ILE A 101 -14.18 5.99 4.11
C ILE A 101 -15.57 6.32 4.65
N LEU A 102 -15.67 6.68 5.94
CA LEU A 102 -16.93 7.04 6.59
C LEU A 102 -17.41 8.46 6.27
N ASP A 103 -16.60 9.25 5.57
CA ASP A 103 -16.85 10.67 5.31
C ASP A 103 -17.07 11.49 6.61
N ASP A 104 -16.37 11.09 7.68
CA ASP A 104 -16.51 11.66 9.02
C ASP A 104 -15.15 11.67 9.73
N TRP A 105 -14.71 12.87 10.12
CA TRP A 105 -13.44 13.11 10.82
C TRP A 105 -13.62 13.41 12.32
N SER A 106 -14.86 13.40 12.83
CA SER A 106 -15.16 13.72 14.23
C SER A 106 -14.54 12.73 15.24
N GLY A 107 -14.18 11.52 14.77
CA GLY A 107 -13.53 10.49 15.58
C GLY A 107 -12.04 10.73 15.88
N MET A 108 -11.42 11.78 15.33
CA MET A 108 -10.02 12.13 15.63
C MET A 108 -9.79 13.63 15.78
N ASP A 109 -8.81 13.99 16.63
CA ASP A 109 -8.28 15.34 16.69
C ASP A 109 -7.27 15.54 15.55
N VAL A 110 -7.77 16.04 14.42
CA VAL A 110 -6.99 16.21 13.18
C VAL A 110 -5.77 17.10 13.40
N ASP A 111 -5.88 18.17 14.20
CA ASP A 111 -4.77 19.09 14.42
C ASP A 111 -3.65 18.45 15.24
N LYS A 112 -4.00 17.63 16.25
CA LYS A 112 -3.01 16.81 16.96
C LYS A 112 -2.35 15.76 16.07
N VAL A 113 -3.11 15.15 15.16
CA VAL A 113 -2.57 14.19 14.19
C VAL A 113 -1.59 14.88 13.24
N VAL A 114 -1.95 16.03 12.69
CA VAL A 114 -1.04 16.84 11.84
C VAL A 114 0.23 17.21 12.63
N SER A 115 0.11 17.63 13.89
CA SER A 115 1.26 17.92 14.76
C SER A 115 2.15 16.68 14.99
N TYR A 116 1.56 15.51 15.26
CA TYR A 116 2.30 14.25 15.42
C TYR A 116 3.08 13.88 14.15
N ILE A 117 2.45 14.02 12.97
CA ILE A 117 3.09 13.78 11.67
C ILE A 117 4.27 14.75 11.47
N LYS A 118 4.07 16.05 11.74
CA LYS A 118 5.13 17.07 11.63
C LYS A 118 6.34 16.75 12.50
N ASN A 119 6.09 16.36 13.75
CA ASN A 119 7.13 16.04 14.72
C ASN A 119 7.84 14.70 14.42
N SER A 120 7.27 13.87 13.55
CA SER A 120 7.86 12.60 13.12
C SER A 120 8.82 12.76 11.93
N MET A 121 8.98 13.97 11.39
CA MET A 121 9.96 14.24 10.34
C MET A 121 11.38 14.20 10.92
N GLY A 122 12.24 13.37 10.36
CA GLY A 122 13.64 13.25 10.76
C GLY A 122 14.52 14.37 10.20
N TYR A 123 15.77 14.43 10.66
CA TYR A 123 16.78 15.38 10.16
C TYR A 123 17.09 15.20 8.67
N ASP A 124 16.82 14.01 8.13
CA ASP A 124 17.02 13.66 6.72
C ASP A 124 15.76 13.88 5.86
N PHE A 125 14.72 14.51 6.43
CA PHE A 125 13.42 14.83 5.83
C PHE A 125 12.48 13.64 5.57
N GLY A 126 12.89 12.40 5.84
CA GLY A 126 11.96 11.28 5.87
C GLY A 126 11.00 11.38 7.07
N LEU A 127 10.00 10.50 7.13
CA LEU A 127 9.04 10.44 8.23
C LEU A 127 9.16 9.08 8.94
N ALA A 128 9.33 9.14 10.25
CA ALA A 128 9.52 7.99 11.11
C ALA A 128 8.19 7.46 11.68
N GLN A 129 8.25 6.32 12.37
CA GLN A 129 7.09 5.76 13.07
C GLN A 129 6.55 6.69 14.18
N GLY A 130 7.43 7.54 14.71
CA GLY A 130 7.11 8.60 15.65
C GLY A 130 8.30 9.55 15.83
N PRO A 131 8.13 10.64 16.60
CA PRO A 131 9.16 11.63 16.81
C PRO A 131 10.48 11.06 17.34
N GLY A 132 11.59 11.47 16.74
CA GLY A 132 12.95 11.06 17.15
C GLY A 132 13.38 9.66 16.70
N LEU A 133 12.52 8.90 16.03
CA LEU A 133 12.87 7.58 15.48
C LEU A 133 13.50 7.69 14.08
N GLU A 134 14.10 6.59 13.62
CA GLU A 134 14.64 6.51 12.26
C GLU A 134 13.52 6.59 11.22
N THR A 135 13.74 7.40 10.18
CA THR A 135 12.78 7.59 9.09
C THR A 135 12.68 6.35 8.23
N HIS A 136 11.49 6.05 7.69
CA HIS A 136 11.24 4.77 7.03
C HIS A 136 10.15 4.88 5.96
N GLY A 137 10.30 4.17 4.84
CA GLY A 137 9.43 4.32 3.66
C GLY A 137 7.96 4.02 3.95
N GLY A 138 7.69 3.03 4.81
CA GLY A 138 6.34 2.69 5.26
C GLY A 138 5.69 3.79 6.11
N SER A 139 6.39 4.32 7.13
CA SER A 139 5.85 5.41 7.96
C SER A 139 5.74 6.70 7.18
N THR A 140 6.66 6.95 6.24
CA THR A 140 6.56 8.05 5.29
C THR A 140 5.30 7.98 4.45
N PHE A 141 5.00 6.82 3.88
CA PHE A 141 3.73 6.63 3.17
C PHE A 141 2.53 6.89 4.09
N CYS A 142 2.50 6.25 5.26
CA CYS A 142 1.39 6.40 6.21
C CYS A 142 1.13 7.88 6.55
N ALA A 143 2.18 8.64 6.85
CA ALA A 143 2.09 10.06 7.16
C ALA A 143 1.61 10.90 5.96
N VAL A 144 2.24 10.75 4.79
CA VAL A 144 1.89 11.55 3.59
C VAL A 144 0.49 11.21 3.11
N ALA A 145 0.13 9.93 3.03
CA ALA A 145 -1.20 9.49 2.64
C ALA A 145 -2.27 10.00 3.60
N SER A 146 -2.02 9.97 4.92
CA SER A 146 -2.93 10.56 5.91
C SER A 146 -3.17 12.05 5.65
N LEU A 147 -2.10 12.84 5.45
CA LEU A 147 -2.21 14.26 5.13
C LEU A 147 -2.93 14.51 3.80
N CYS A 148 -2.73 13.66 2.80
CA CYS A 148 -3.47 13.74 1.53
C CYS A 148 -4.96 13.49 1.73
N LEU A 149 -5.35 12.47 2.50
CA LEU A 149 -6.75 12.16 2.80
C LEU A 149 -7.43 13.30 3.58
N MET A 150 -6.71 13.96 4.48
CA MET A 150 -7.20 15.13 5.22
C MET A 150 -7.17 16.44 4.41
N ASN A 151 -6.50 16.45 3.25
CA ASN A 151 -6.16 17.66 2.49
C ASN A 151 -5.33 18.69 3.31
N ARG A 152 -4.30 18.24 4.05
CA ARG A 152 -3.48 19.07 4.96
C ARG A 152 -1.97 19.04 4.67
N VAL A 153 -1.54 18.53 3.51
CA VAL A 153 -0.10 18.42 3.15
C VAL A 153 0.62 19.78 3.23
N GLN A 154 0.04 20.82 2.63
CA GLN A 154 0.64 22.17 2.56
C GLN A 154 0.64 22.90 3.91
N GLU A 155 -0.23 22.51 4.83
CA GLU A 155 -0.23 23.04 6.20
C GLU A 155 0.81 22.32 7.06
N ALA A 156 0.99 21.02 6.83
CA ALA A 156 1.94 20.23 7.58
C ALA A 156 3.38 20.66 7.30
N PHE A 157 3.73 20.87 6.02
CA PHE A 157 5.12 21.06 5.60
C PHE A 157 5.31 22.31 4.75
N SER A 158 6.40 23.03 5.01
CA SER A 158 6.89 24.08 4.11
C SER A 158 7.39 23.50 2.78
N ASP A 159 7.48 24.31 1.73
CA ASP A 159 8.04 23.91 0.43
C ASP A 159 9.42 23.27 0.57
N ARG A 160 10.29 23.84 1.42
CA ARG A 160 11.62 23.29 1.71
C ARG A 160 11.56 21.88 2.31
N GLN A 161 10.62 21.63 3.22
CA GLN A 161 10.43 20.31 3.82
C GLN A 161 9.85 19.32 2.81
N LEU A 162 8.90 19.75 1.97
CA LEU A 162 8.36 18.94 0.89
C LEU A 162 9.44 18.55 -0.13
N ASP A 163 10.31 19.48 -0.53
CA ASP A 163 11.43 19.19 -1.43
C ASP A 163 12.44 18.24 -0.80
N GLY A 164 12.74 18.43 0.49
CA GLY A 164 13.56 17.50 1.27
C GLY A 164 12.97 16.09 1.32
N LEU A 165 11.66 15.98 1.55
CA LEU A 165 10.92 14.72 1.61
C LEU A 165 10.86 14.02 0.25
N LYS A 166 10.59 14.77 -0.83
CA LYS A 166 10.66 14.27 -2.22
C LYS A 166 12.05 13.71 -2.51
N ARG A 167 13.11 14.47 -2.17
CA ARG A 167 14.50 14.02 -2.33
C ARG A 167 14.76 12.75 -1.52
N TRP A 168 14.34 12.69 -0.26
CA TRP A 168 14.51 11.50 0.58
C TRP A 168 13.86 10.26 -0.06
N CYS A 169 12.65 10.39 -0.58
CA CYS A 169 11.93 9.31 -1.26
C CYS A 169 12.62 8.88 -2.56
N LEU A 170 13.07 9.83 -3.39
CA LEU A 170 13.79 9.52 -4.64
C LEU A 170 15.09 8.73 -4.36
N PHE A 171 15.82 9.09 -3.29
CA PHE A 171 17.04 8.40 -2.86
C PHE A 171 16.79 7.01 -2.22
N ARG A 172 15.54 6.52 -2.21
CA ARG A 172 15.22 5.12 -1.90
C ARG A 172 15.30 4.22 -3.12
N GLN A 173 15.26 4.77 -4.33
CA GLN A 173 15.42 3.95 -5.51
C GLN A 173 16.86 3.43 -5.63
N GLN A 174 16.99 2.14 -5.87
CA GLN A 174 18.20 1.44 -6.29
C GLN A 174 17.88 0.80 -7.66
N SER A 175 17.64 -0.51 -7.72
CA SER A 175 16.91 -1.14 -8.82
C SER A 175 15.39 -1.04 -8.58
N GLY A 176 14.90 -1.59 -7.47
CA GLY A 176 13.60 -1.26 -6.86
C GLY A 176 13.74 -0.19 -5.79
N PHE A 177 12.96 -0.28 -4.70
CA PHE A 177 13.08 0.62 -3.55
C PHE A 177 13.55 -0.07 -2.26
N GLN A 178 14.42 0.60 -1.50
CA GLN A 178 14.73 0.25 -0.10
C GLN A 178 13.87 1.06 0.87
N GLY A 179 13.52 0.49 2.02
CA GLY A 179 12.73 1.21 3.03
C GLY A 179 13.47 2.31 3.78
N ARG A 180 14.80 2.18 3.87
CA ARG A 180 15.70 3.04 4.65
C ARG A 180 17.07 3.08 3.98
N PRO A 181 17.92 4.09 4.23
CA PRO A 181 19.26 4.12 3.65
C PRO A 181 20.05 2.87 4.07
N ASN A 182 20.87 2.35 3.15
CA ASN A 182 21.77 1.21 3.39
C ASN A 182 21.05 -0.09 3.79
N LYS A 183 19.81 -0.28 3.33
CA LYS A 183 19.06 -1.54 3.49
C LYS A 183 18.80 -2.17 2.13
N PRO A 184 18.65 -3.50 2.05
CA PRO A 184 18.33 -4.13 0.79
C PRO A 184 16.98 -3.63 0.26
N THR A 185 16.89 -3.58 -1.07
CA THR A 185 15.65 -3.37 -1.81
C THR A 185 14.61 -4.44 -1.44
N ASP A 186 13.34 -4.08 -1.47
CA ASP A 186 12.22 -4.98 -1.19
C ASP A 186 11.00 -4.55 -2.03
N THR A 187 10.36 -5.53 -2.68
CA THR A 187 9.22 -5.34 -3.60
C THR A 187 8.13 -4.46 -3.02
N CYS A 188 7.83 -4.54 -1.73
CA CYS A 188 6.72 -3.77 -1.17
C CYS A 188 6.98 -2.26 -1.20
N TYR A 189 8.24 -1.80 -1.19
CA TYR A 189 8.55 -0.37 -1.24
C TYR A 189 8.34 0.24 -2.63
N SER A 190 8.23 -0.57 -3.69
CA SER A 190 7.75 -0.08 -4.99
C SER A 190 6.35 0.52 -4.90
N PHE A 191 5.53 0.08 -3.93
CA PHE A 191 4.31 0.78 -3.54
C PHE A 191 4.51 1.78 -2.41
N TRP A 192 5.13 1.42 -1.27
CA TRP A 192 5.20 2.36 -0.13
C TRP A 192 5.89 3.68 -0.50
N VAL A 193 7.09 3.60 -1.09
CA VAL A 193 7.81 4.79 -1.53
C VAL A 193 7.23 5.32 -2.84
N GLY A 194 6.91 4.44 -3.79
CA GLY A 194 6.34 4.84 -5.08
C GLY A 194 5.00 5.59 -4.94
N GLY A 195 4.12 5.11 -4.08
CA GLY A 195 2.84 5.72 -3.74
C GLY A 195 3.04 7.09 -3.09
N THR A 196 4.02 7.22 -2.19
CA THR A 196 4.40 8.53 -1.63
C THR A 196 4.84 9.49 -2.73
N LEU A 197 5.71 9.05 -3.64
CA LEU A 197 6.19 9.85 -4.76
C LEU A 197 5.05 10.24 -5.74
N LYS A 198 4.02 9.38 -5.90
CA LYS A 198 2.80 9.73 -6.65
C LYS A 198 2.00 10.81 -5.95
N LEU A 199 1.80 10.70 -4.63
CA LEU A 199 1.07 11.67 -3.83
C LEU A 199 1.75 13.04 -3.75
N LEU A 200 3.08 13.07 -3.93
CA LEU A 200 3.89 14.29 -3.98
C LEU A 200 4.17 14.78 -5.41
N ASP A 201 3.50 14.22 -6.42
CA ASP A 201 3.62 14.57 -7.83
C ASP A 201 5.07 14.53 -8.39
N CYS A 202 5.89 13.62 -7.88
CA CYS A 202 7.30 13.47 -8.29
C CYS A 202 7.68 12.05 -8.72
N TYR A 203 6.71 11.14 -8.87
CA TYR A 203 6.93 9.80 -9.41
C TYR A 203 7.53 9.76 -10.83
N PRO A 204 7.28 10.72 -11.75
CA PRO A 204 7.94 10.72 -13.06
C PRO A 204 9.47 10.82 -13.02
N LEU A 205 10.07 11.17 -11.87
CA LEU A 205 11.52 11.34 -11.71
C LEU A 205 12.29 10.04 -11.38
N ILE A 206 11.60 8.91 -11.20
CA ILE A 206 12.23 7.63 -10.91
C ILE A 206 12.72 6.97 -12.21
N ASP A 207 13.56 5.94 -12.10
CA ASP A 207 13.82 4.99 -13.19
C ASP A 207 12.68 3.96 -13.26
N HIS A 208 11.74 4.13 -14.20
CA HIS A 208 10.55 3.27 -14.31
C HIS A 208 10.93 1.85 -14.76
N MET A 209 11.93 1.73 -15.64
CA MET A 209 12.35 0.43 -16.19
C MET A 209 13.06 -0.40 -15.13
N ALA A 210 14.02 0.18 -14.40
CA ALA A 210 14.71 -0.53 -13.33
C ALA A 210 13.75 -1.03 -12.23
N ASN A 211 12.76 -0.21 -11.88
CA ASN A 211 11.75 -0.60 -10.88
C ASN A 211 10.86 -1.74 -11.41
N LYS A 212 10.39 -1.64 -12.66
CA LYS A 212 9.59 -2.71 -13.31
C LYS A 212 10.37 -4.03 -13.34
N ASP A 213 11.61 -3.99 -13.82
CA ASP A 213 12.48 -5.17 -13.92
C ASP A 213 12.73 -5.79 -12.54
N PHE A 214 12.96 -4.96 -11.51
CA PHE A 214 13.10 -5.46 -10.14
C PHE A 214 11.82 -6.14 -9.63
N ILE A 215 10.64 -5.52 -9.77
CA ILE A 215 9.39 -6.13 -9.32
C ILE A 215 9.18 -7.49 -10.01
N LEU A 216 9.35 -7.53 -11.34
CA LEU A 216 9.15 -8.74 -12.13
C LEU A 216 10.19 -9.83 -11.81
N SER A 217 11.40 -9.46 -11.39
CA SER A 217 12.40 -10.43 -10.90
C SER A 217 12.00 -11.15 -9.61
N THR A 218 11.00 -10.64 -8.88
CA THR A 218 10.46 -11.27 -7.66
C THR A 218 9.18 -12.07 -7.90
N GLN A 219 8.73 -12.16 -9.16
CA GLN A 219 7.55 -12.91 -9.57
C GLN A 219 7.81 -14.42 -9.52
N ASP A 220 6.92 -15.17 -8.86
CA ASP A 220 6.91 -16.62 -8.99
C ASP A 220 6.11 -17.01 -10.25
N THR A 221 6.81 -17.49 -11.28
CA THR A 221 6.21 -17.85 -12.57
C THR A 221 5.46 -19.19 -12.54
N VAL A 222 5.67 -20.00 -11.49
CA VAL A 222 5.03 -21.31 -11.34
C VAL A 222 3.67 -21.15 -10.67
N VAL A 223 3.65 -20.58 -9.47
CA VAL A 223 2.43 -20.46 -8.63
C VAL A 223 1.77 -19.08 -8.69
N GLY A 224 2.46 -18.07 -9.24
CA GLY A 224 2.03 -16.67 -9.15
C GLY A 224 2.41 -16.03 -7.81
N GLY A 225 2.10 -14.74 -7.68
CA GLY A 225 2.49 -13.93 -6.53
C GLY A 225 3.88 -13.34 -6.69
N PHE A 226 4.19 -12.40 -5.80
CA PHE A 226 5.49 -11.77 -5.67
C PHE A 226 6.07 -12.02 -4.28
N ALA A 227 7.39 -12.14 -4.23
CA ALA A 227 8.16 -12.20 -3.01
C ALA A 227 8.82 -10.86 -2.70
N LYS A 228 9.46 -10.78 -1.53
CA LYS A 228 10.32 -9.67 -1.13
C LYS A 228 11.55 -9.49 -2.04
N TRP A 229 12.15 -10.60 -2.44
CA TRP A 229 13.40 -10.68 -3.20
C TRP A 229 13.29 -11.74 -4.30
N PRO A 230 14.16 -11.69 -5.32
CA PRO A 230 14.30 -12.79 -6.28
C PRO A 230 14.57 -14.11 -5.56
N ASP A 231 14.12 -15.21 -6.17
CA ASP A 231 14.31 -16.58 -5.67
C ASP A 231 13.81 -16.82 -4.23
N SER A 232 12.87 -15.99 -3.76
CA SER A 232 12.21 -16.12 -2.46
C SER A 232 10.74 -16.53 -2.62
N HIS A 233 10.12 -17.01 -1.54
CA HIS A 233 8.72 -17.44 -1.59
C HIS A 233 7.75 -16.26 -1.65
N PRO A 234 6.72 -16.32 -2.52
CA PRO A 234 5.70 -15.28 -2.57
C PRO A 234 4.75 -15.34 -1.36
N ASP A 235 4.21 -14.19 -0.99
CA ASP A 235 3.20 -14.03 0.05
C ASP A 235 2.15 -12.98 -0.33
N ALA A 236 1.02 -12.94 0.38
CA ALA A 236 -0.09 -12.06 0.03
C ALA A 236 0.27 -10.57 0.09
N LEU A 237 1.13 -10.16 1.04
CA LEU A 237 1.53 -8.78 1.23
C LEU A 237 2.41 -8.31 0.07
N HIS A 238 3.49 -9.03 -0.22
CA HIS A 238 4.40 -8.67 -1.30
C HIS A 238 3.74 -8.85 -2.67
N SER A 239 2.86 -9.84 -2.82
CA SER A 239 2.07 -10.00 -4.04
C SER A 239 1.16 -8.80 -4.30
N TYR A 240 0.43 -8.36 -3.28
CA TYR A 240 -0.43 -7.19 -3.40
C TYR A 240 0.38 -5.92 -3.71
N PHE A 241 1.45 -5.65 -2.95
CA PHE A 241 2.25 -4.45 -3.16
C PHE A 241 3.12 -4.49 -4.42
N GLY A 242 3.48 -5.67 -4.92
CA GLY A 242 4.10 -5.84 -6.24
C GLY A 242 3.13 -5.48 -7.36
N VAL A 243 1.90 -5.99 -7.30
CA VAL A 243 0.82 -5.61 -8.24
C VAL A 243 0.49 -4.12 -8.14
N ALA A 244 0.40 -3.57 -6.92
CA ALA A 244 0.16 -2.14 -6.72
C ALA A 244 1.31 -1.29 -7.29
N GLY A 245 2.57 -1.70 -7.09
CA GLY A 245 3.75 -1.05 -7.67
C GLY A 245 3.73 -1.05 -9.21
N LEU A 246 3.36 -2.17 -9.84
CA LEU A 246 3.15 -2.26 -11.29
C LEU A 246 1.99 -1.37 -11.75
N SER A 247 0.90 -1.30 -10.99
CA SER A 247 -0.21 -0.38 -11.27
C SER A 247 0.24 1.09 -11.23
N LEU A 248 1.12 1.49 -10.31
CA LEU A 248 1.69 2.85 -10.30
C LEU A 248 2.52 3.17 -11.54
N LEU A 249 3.16 2.15 -12.14
CA LEU A 249 3.90 2.24 -13.41
C LEU A 249 2.99 2.27 -14.65
N GLY A 250 1.70 1.95 -14.49
CA GLY A 250 0.76 1.84 -15.61
C GLY A 250 0.89 0.54 -16.40
N GLU A 251 1.27 -0.56 -15.72
CA GLU A 251 1.37 -1.88 -16.35
C GLU A 251 0.07 -2.29 -17.05
N GLU A 252 0.20 -2.84 -18.26
CA GLU A 252 -0.95 -3.28 -19.04
C GLU A 252 -1.72 -4.40 -18.30
N GLY A 253 -3.05 -4.33 -18.38
CA GLY A 253 -3.92 -5.32 -17.76
C GLY A 253 -4.17 -5.11 -16.26
N LEU A 254 -3.61 -4.07 -15.64
CA LEU A 254 -3.91 -3.63 -14.28
C LEU A 254 -4.83 -2.40 -14.25
N GLN A 255 -5.71 -2.35 -13.26
CA GLN A 255 -6.50 -1.15 -12.95
C GLN A 255 -5.59 -0.07 -12.34
N PRO A 256 -5.86 1.23 -12.59
CA PRO A 256 -5.14 2.32 -11.93
C PRO A 256 -5.36 2.30 -10.42
N MET A 257 -4.33 2.70 -9.68
CA MET A 257 -4.33 2.75 -8.22
C MET A 257 -4.72 4.14 -7.71
N PHE A 258 -5.51 4.21 -6.63
CA PHE A 258 -5.70 5.41 -5.82
C PHE A 258 -4.78 5.32 -4.58
N PRO A 259 -3.56 5.88 -4.63
CA PRO A 259 -2.50 5.51 -3.69
C PRO A 259 -2.85 5.84 -2.24
N ALA A 260 -3.53 6.97 -1.99
CA ALA A 260 -3.82 7.44 -0.63
C ALA A 260 -4.66 6.45 0.19
N LEU A 261 -5.62 5.76 -0.42
CA LEU A 261 -6.42 4.73 0.26
C LEU A 261 -5.94 3.30 0.02
N ASN A 262 -4.88 3.10 -0.78
CA ASN A 262 -4.38 1.75 -1.08
C ASN A 262 -5.47 0.83 -1.68
N ILE A 263 -6.23 1.34 -2.67
CA ILE A 263 -7.30 0.62 -3.38
C ILE A 263 -7.34 1.05 -4.85
N SER A 264 -7.98 0.27 -5.73
CA SER A 264 -8.12 0.69 -7.13
C SER A 264 -8.85 2.02 -7.26
N GLN A 265 -8.58 2.74 -8.34
CA GLN A 265 -9.29 3.97 -8.66
C GLN A 265 -10.79 3.71 -8.89
N GLY A 266 -11.16 2.52 -9.36
CA GLY A 266 -12.57 2.08 -9.49
C GLY A 266 -13.28 1.95 -8.14
N ALA A 267 -12.64 1.31 -7.15
CA ALA A 267 -13.16 1.23 -5.80
C ALA A 267 -13.28 2.62 -5.16
N ALA A 268 -12.28 3.49 -5.33
CA ALA A 268 -12.33 4.88 -4.86
C ALA A 268 -13.46 5.69 -5.50
N ASN A 269 -13.75 5.48 -6.79
CA ASN A 269 -14.86 6.15 -7.48
C ASN A 269 -16.22 5.66 -6.97
N SER A 270 -16.33 4.38 -6.63
CA SER A 270 -17.53 3.81 -6.01
C SER A 270 -17.77 4.42 -4.63
N LEU A 271 -16.72 4.52 -3.80
CA LEU A 271 -16.77 5.18 -2.49
C LEU A 271 -17.24 6.64 -2.58
N ARG A 272 -16.68 7.42 -3.52
CA ARG A 272 -17.12 8.81 -3.75
C ARG A 272 -18.60 8.92 -4.14
N SER A 273 -19.14 7.91 -4.81
CA SER A 273 -20.58 7.87 -5.16
C SER A 273 -21.45 7.60 -3.92
N ILE A 274 -20.98 6.77 -3.01
CA ILE A 274 -21.62 6.51 -1.71
C ILE A 274 -21.65 7.80 -0.86
N HIS A 275 -20.51 8.50 -0.73
CA HIS A 275 -20.44 9.78 0.00
C HIS A 275 -21.44 10.82 -0.53
N LYS A 276 -21.56 10.94 -1.85
CA LYS A 276 -22.56 11.83 -2.47
C LYS A 276 -24.00 11.45 -2.07
N SER A 277 -24.29 10.16 -1.89
CA SER A 277 -25.60 9.72 -1.45
C SER A 277 -25.86 10.10 0.01
N TRP A 278 -24.89 9.88 0.91
CA TRP A 278 -25.01 10.22 2.33
C TRP A 278 -25.22 11.71 2.55
N ARG A 279 -24.42 12.56 1.88
CA ARG A 279 -24.55 14.02 2.00
C ARG A 279 -25.87 14.56 1.48
N LYS A 280 -26.46 13.94 0.45
CA LYS A 280 -27.80 14.31 -0.04
C LYS A 280 -28.87 14.02 1.02
N GLN A 281 -28.81 12.83 1.63
CA GLN A 281 -29.76 12.43 2.67
C GLN A 281 -29.73 13.35 3.90
N GLN A 282 -28.57 13.90 4.25
CA GLN A 282 -28.43 14.87 5.36
C GLN A 282 -28.98 16.26 5.05
N VAL A 283 -29.06 16.66 3.77
CA VAL A 283 -29.64 17.94 3.35
C VAL A 283 -31.17 17.86 3.29
N ASP A 284 -31.69 16.67 3.00
CA ASP A 284 -33.12 16.40 2.88
C ASP A 284 -33.80 16.05 4.24
N SER A 285 -33.02 15.96 5.33
CA SER A 285 -33.47 15.64 6.71
C SER A 285 -33.47 16.86 7.61
#